data_AF-A0A453KWC4-F1
#
_entry.id   AF-A0A453KWC4-F1
#
_cell.length_a   1.000
_cell.length_b   1.000
_cell.length_c   1.000
_cell.angle_alpha   90.00
_cell.angle_beta   90.00
_cell.angle_gamma   90.00
#
_symmetry.space_group_name_H-M   'P 1'
#
loop_
_entity.id
_entity.type
_entity.pdbx_description
1 polymer ?
#
loop_
_entity_poly.entity_id
_entity_poly.type
_entity_poly.pdbx_seq_one_letter_code
_entity_poly.pdbx_strand_id
1 'polypeptide(L)'
;PLVGKALASRAWEPASPDRWLCLLLALFALRAFTYQLWSSYSNMLFLTRRRRIVRDGVDFEQIDKEWDWDNFLILQIMMAATALYAFPSLRHLPGWNTGGLAVAALLHVAATEPLFYAAHRGFHGAHLFARYHALHHSNKVPTPFTGTCVTKLLCVVWVELIDRS
;
A
#
# COMPACT_ATOMS: atom_id res chain seq x y z
N PRO A 1 -0.67 -29.45 11.00
CA PRO A 1 0.49 -29.01 11.82
C PRO A 1 1.87 -29.40 11.26
N LEU A 2 2.08 -30.64 10.77
CA LEU A 2 3.37 -31.09 10.22
C LEU A 2 3.68 -30.50 8.83
N VAL A 3 2.70 -30.45 7.93
CA VAL A 3 2.86 -29.87 6.58
C VAL A 3 3.19 -28.38 6.65
N GLY A 4 2.54 -27.62 7.53
CA GLY A 4 2.85 -26.20 7.74
C GLY A 4 4.25 -25.96 8.29
N LYS A 5 4.75 -26.86 9.17
CA LYS A 5 6.13 -26.80 9.66
C LYS A 5 7.15 -27.17 8.58
N ALA A 6 6.85 -28.15 7.73
CA ALA A 6 7.71 -28.54 6.61
C ALA A 6 7.79 -27.48 5.51
N LEU A 7 6.68 -26.78 5.23
CA LEU A 7 6.66 -25.64 4.31
C LEU A 7 7.40 -24.43 4.89
N ALA A 8 7.21 -24.14 6.18
CA ALA A 8 7.94 -23.06 6.86
C ALA A 8 9.45 -23.34 6.95
N SER A 9 9.86 -24.59 7.18
CA SER A 9 11.28 -24.96 7.19
C SER A 9 11.91 -24.86 5.81
N ARG A 10 11.23 -25.35 4.75
CA ARG A 10 11.69 -25.19 3.35
C ARG A 10 11.76 -23.72 2.92
N ALA A 11 10.80 -22.90 3.33
CA ALA A 11 10.77 -21.48 3.00
C ALA A 11 11.93 -20.68 3.63
N TRP A 12 12.50 -21.17 4.73
CA TRP A 12 13.62 -20.50 5.41
C TRP A 12 14.98 -21.16 5.17
N GLU A 13 15.04 -22.16 4.29
CA GLU A 13 16.31 -22.70 3.80
C GLU A 13 17.04 -21.66 2.92
N PRO A 14 18.37 -21.49 3.09
CA PRO A 14 19.16 -20.68 2.19
C PRO A 14 19.00 -21.17 0.75
N ALA A 15 18.65 -20.26 -0.17
CA ALA A 15 18.44 -20.51 -1.59
C ALA A 15 17.19 -21.33 -2.00
N SER A 16 16.20 -21.54 -1.13
CA SER A 16 14.94 -22.14 -1.59
C SER A 16 14.15 -21.17 -2.49
N PRO A 17 13.61 -21.64 -3.63
CA PRO A 17 12.75 -20.81 -4.49
C PRO A 17 11.48 -20.36 -3.77
N ASP A 18 11.04 -21.14 -2.77
CA ASP A 18 9.83 -20.91 -1.96
C ASP A 18 9.97 -19.68 -1.02
N ARG A 19 11.21 -19.27 -0.68
CA ARG A 19 11.48 -18.15 0.23
C ARG A 19 10.88 -16.83 -0.25
N TRP A 20 11.02 -16.51 -1.54
CA TRP A 20 10.54 -15.23 -2.09
C TRP A 20 9.02 -15.17 -2.19
N LEU A 21 8.38 -16.31 -2.48
CA LEU A 21 6.92 -16.42 -2.43
C LEU A 21 6.41 -16.18 -1.01
N CYS A 22 7.05 -16.79 0.00
CA CYS A 22 6.71 -16.55 1.40
C CYS A 22 6.93 -15.09 1.82
N LEU A 23 8.00 -14.44 1.34
CA LEU A 23 8.24 -13.01 1.59
C LEU A 23 7.15 -12.13 0.95
N LEU A 24 6.75 -12.40 -0.30
CA LEU A 24 5.67 -11.66 -0.97
C LEU A 24 4.34 -11.81 -0.22
N LEU A 25 4.01 -13.03 0.21
CA LEU A 25 2.81 -13.31 1.01
C LEU A 25 2.87 -12.62 2.38
N ALA A 26 4.02 -12.64 3.04
CA ALA A 26 4.21 -11.95 4.32
C ALA A 26 4.07 -10.43 4.18
N LEU A 27 4.63 -9.84 3.11
CA LEU A 27 4.48 -8.41 2.81
C LEU A 27 3.02 -8.04 2.51
N PHE A 28 2.31 -8.86 1.74
CA PHE A 28 0.88 -8.66 1.49
C PHE A 28 0.07 -8.73 2.77
N ALA A 29 0.27 -9.77 3.60
CA ALA A 29 -0.43 -9.92 4.86
C ALA A 29 -0.14 -8.75 5.81
N LEU A 30 1.13 -8.32 5.93
CA LEU A 30 1.52 -7.16 6.72
C LEU A 30 0.84 -5.88 6.22
N ARG A 31 0.73 -5.73 4.90
CA ARG A 31 0.09 -4.57 4.28
C ARG A 31 -1.42 -4.55 4.55
N ALA A 32 -2.12 -5.66 4.31
CA ALA A 32 -3.54 -5.81 4.61
C ALA A 32 -3.83 -5.58 6.10
N PHE A 33 -2.98 -6.13 6.96
CA PHE A 33 -3.07 -5.93 8.41
C PHE A 33 -2.91 -4.46 8.80
N THR A 34 -1.98 -3.74 8.17
CA THR A 34 -1.81 -2.29 8.40
C THR A 34 -3.08 -1.51 8.03
N TYR A 35 -3.70 -1.79 6.87
CA TYR A 35 -4.99 -1.17 6.50
C TYR A 35 -6.09 -1.49 7.50
N GLN A 36 -6.17 -2.74 7.95
CA GLN A 36 -7.13 -3.15 8.95
C GLN A 36 -6.94 -2.41 10.28
N LEU A 37 -5.69 -2.26 10.76
CA LEU A 37 -5.39 -1.50 11.96
C LEU A 37 -5.80 -0.03 11.83
N TRP A 38 -5.47 0.61 10.72
CA TRP A 38 -5.86 2.00 10.47
C TRP A 38 -7.38 2.16 10.35
N SER A 39 -8.06 1.20 9.74
CA SER A 39 -9.52 1.19 9.63
C SER A 39 -10.16 1.07 11.02
N SER A 40 -9.68 0.13 11.83
CA SER A 40 -10.12 -0.02 13.22
C SER A 40 -9.88 1.25 14.02
N TYR A 41 -8.68 1.83 13.96
CA TYR A 41 -8.34 3.07 14.65
C TYR A 41 -9.24 4.25 14.21
N SER A 42 -9.45 4.43 12.91
CA SER A 42 -10.29 5.51 12.34
C SER A 42 -11.74 5.40 12.82
N ASN A 43 -12.23 4.17 13.02
CA ASN A 43 -13.57 3.87 13.50
C ASN A 43 -13.71 3.87 15.04
N MET A 44 -12.61 3.96 15.79
CA MET A 44 -12.65 4.18 17.24
C MET A 44 -13.06 5.62 17.56
N LEU A 45 -14.36 5.92 17.49
CA LEU A 45 -14.92 7.26 17.72
C LEU A 45 -14.50 7.88 19.05
N PHE A 46 -14.31 7.08 20.10
CA PHE A 46 -13.83 7.59 21.38
C PHE A 46 -12.42 8.20 21.31
N LEU A 47 -11.57 7.75 20.38
CA LEU A 47 -10.23 8.31 20.12
C LEU A 47 -10.26 9.41 19.05
N THR A 48 -11.03 9.21 17.98
CA THR A 48 -10.91 10.02 16.75
C THR A 48 -11.97 11.11 16.61
N ARG A 49 -13.09 11.07 17.35
CA ARG A 49 -14.24 11.98 17.14
C ARG A 49 -13.88 13.47 17.12
N ARG A 50 -12.93 13.92 17.95
CA ARG A 50 -12.49 15.33 18.00
C ARG A 50 -11.48 15.70 16.91
N ARG A 51 -10.88 14.71 16.24
CA ARG A 51 -9.83 14.87 15.22
C ARG A 51 -10.34 14.67 13.79
N ARG A 52 -11.62 14.31 13.62
CA ARG A 52 -12.22 14.11 12.30
C ARG A 52 -12.44 15.46 11.61
N ILE A 53 -11.92 15.57 10.39
CA ILE A 53 -12.12 16.72 9.49
C ILE A 53 -13.60 16.77 9.05
N VAL A 54 -14.13 15.64 8.62
CA VAL A 54 -15.53 15.46 8.23
C VAL A 54 -16.27 14.72 9.34
N ARG A 55 -17.36 15.31 9.85
CA ARG A 55 -18.13 14.76 10.98
C ARG A 55 -19.12 13.66 10.57
N ASP A 56 -19.42 13.56 9.29
CA ASP A 56 -20.33 12.57 8.75
C ASP A 56 -19.77 11.15 8.86
N GLY A 57 -20.68 10.17 8.86
CA GLY A 57 -20.33 8.76 8.72
C GLY A 57 -20.06 8.39 7.26
N VAL A 58 -19.35 7.29 7.05
CA VAL A 58 -19.22 6.69 5.72
C VAL A 58 -20.59 6.17 5.30
N ASP A 59 -21.07 6.59 4.13
CA ASP A 59 -22.34 6.12 3.56
C ASP A 59 -22.14 4.88 2.67
N PHE A 60 -23.26 4.26 2.27
CA PHE A 60 -23.22 3.06 1.43
C PHE A 60 -22.62 3.33 0.05
N GLU A 61 -22.84 4.52 -0.51
CA GLU A 61 -22.29 4.90 -1.82
C GLU A 61 -20.75 4.95 -1.78
N GLN A 62 -20.18 5.50 -0.71
CA GLN A 62 -18.74 5.50 -0.50
C GLN A 62 -18.18 4.09 -0.26
N ILE A 63 -18.91 3.25 0.49
CA ILE A 63 -18.51 1.83 0.68
C ILE A 63 -18.44 1.11 -0.67
N ASP A 64 -19.44 1.31 -1.54
CA ASP A 64 -19.48 0.68 -2.86
C ASP A 64 -18.32 1.17 -3.75
N LYS A 65 -18.00 2.46 -3.70
CA LYS A 65 -16.84 3.02 -4.42
C LYS A 65 -15.51 2.44 -3.93
N GLU A 66 -15.39 2.23 -2.62
CA GLU A 66 -14.18 1.72 -1.96
C GLU A 66 -14.11 0.19 -1.91
N TRP A 67 -15.08 -0.52 -2.49
CA TRP A 67 -15.19 -1.98 -2.37
C TRP A 67 -13.94 -2.72 -2.85
N ASP A 68 -13.39 -2.32 -4.01
CA ASP A 68 -12.22 -2.95 -4.62
C ASP A 68 -10.88 -2.34 -4.16
N TRP A 69 -10.79 -1.87 -2.92
CA TRP A 69 -9.57 -1.27 -2.34
C TRP A 69 -8.37 -2.23 -2.34
N ASP A 70 -8.61 -3.54 -2.35
CA ASP A 70 -7.60 -4.59 -2.35
C ASP A 70 -6.87 -4.76 -3.69
N ASN A 71 -7.43 -4.24 -4.78
CA ASN A 71 -6.74 -4.12 -6.08
C ASN A 71 -5.37 -3.45 -5.93
N PHE A 72 -5.25 -2.49 -5.02
CA PHE A 72 -3.99 -1.81 -4.72
C PHE A 72 -2.95 -2.78 -4.14
N LEU A 73 -3.36 -3.66 -3.23
CA LEU A 73 -2.45 -4.62 -2.61
C LEU A 73 -2.01 -5.68 -3.62
N ILE A 74 -2.93 -6.12 -4.49
CA ILE A 74 -2.62 -7.04 -5.58
C ILE A 74 -1.59 -6.41 -6.53
N LEU A 75 -1.78 -5.15 -6.94
CA LEU A 75 -0.81 -4.45 -7.78
C LEU A 75 0.57 -4.39 -7.12
N GLN A 76 0.64 -4.09 -5.81
CA GLN A 76 1.91 -4.04 -5.08
C GLN A 76 2.63 -5.39 -5.05
N ILE A 77 1.93 -6.50 -4.82
CA ILE A 77 2.55 -7.83 -4.94
C ILE A 77 3.06 -8.02 -6.36
N MET A 78 2.25 -7.73 -7.38
CA MET A 78 2.64 -7.96 -8.78
C MET A 78 3.89 -7.16 -9.14
N MET A 79 3.97 -5.88 -8.77
CA MET A 79 5.16 -5.06 -8.97
C MET A 79 6.38 -5.62 -8.23
N ALA A 80 6.21 -6.07 -6.98
CA ALA A 80 7.29 -6.69 -6.23
C ALA A 80 7.77 -8.01 -6.86
N ALA A 81 6.84 -8.84 -7.34
CA ALA A 81 7.14 -10.08 -8.06
C ALA A 81 7.88 -9.79 -9.38
N THR A 82 7.44 -8.79 -10.16
CA THR A 82 8.11 -8.35 -11.38
C THR A 82 9.51 -7.82 -11.08
N ALA A 83 9.70 -7.04 -10.02
CA ALA A 83 11.02 -6.54 -9.61
C ALA A 83 11.97 -7.69 -9.22
N LEU A 84 11.50 -8.65 -8.44
CA LEU A 84 12.28 -9.85 -8.09
C LEU A 84 12.56 -10.73 -9.31
N TYR A 85 11.67 -10.75 -10.30
CA TYR A 85 11.89 -11.44 -11.57
C TYR A 85 12.98 -10.75 -12.40
N ALA A 86 12.84 -9.44 -12.62
CA ALA A 86 13.70 -8.63 -13.47
C ALA A 86 15.10 -8.39 -12.88
N PHE A 87 15.21 -8.33 -11.55
CA PHE A 87 16.47 -8.10 -10.85
C PHE A 87 16.81 -9.27 -9.93
N PRO A 88 17.47 -10.33 -10.43
CA PRO A 88 17.85 -11.50 -9.62
C PRO A 88 18.72 -11.14 -8.41
N SER A 89 19.48 -10.04 -8.46
CA SER A 89 20.28 -9.55 -7.33
C SER A 89 19.45 -9.24 -6.09
N LEU A 90 18.18 -8.83 -6.25
CA LEU A 90 17.26 -8.59 -5.14
C LEU A 90 16.94 -9.88 -4.37
N ARG A 91 17.06 -11.05 -5.02
CA ARG A 91 16.87 -12.38 -4.42
C ARG A 91 18.06 -12.85 -3.57
N HIS A 92 19.09 -12.03 -3.46
CA HIS A 92 20.26 -12.33 -2.62
C HIS A 92 20.46 -11.30 -1.53
N LEU A 93 19.51 -10.37 -1.37
CA LEU A 93 19.58 -9.39 -0.29
C LEU A 93 19.62 -10.13 1.06
N PRO A 94 20.53 -9.72 1.96
CA PRO A 94 20.51 -10.22 3.32
C PRO A 94 19.14 -9.89 3.94
N GLY A 95 18.73 -10.66 4.95
CA GLY A 95 17.48 -10.40 5.67
C GLY A 95 17.52 -9.08 6.45
N TRP A 96 17.22 -9.14 7.75
CA TRP A 96 17.25 -7.95 8.59
C TRP A 96 18.68 -7.35 8.69
N ASN A 97 18.88 -6.17 8.10
CA ASN A 97 20.14 -5.42 8.15
C ASN A 97 19.85 -3.92 8.29
N THR A 98 20.39 -3.27 9.32
CA THR A 98 20.20 -1.83 9.59
C THR A 98 20.74 -0.94 8.47
N GLY A 99 21.84 -1.33 7.81
CA GLY A 99 22.35 -0.61 6.65
C GLY A 99 21.41 -0.71 5.45
N GLY A 100 20.80 -1.88 5.24
CA GLY A 100 19.76 -2.07 4.23
C GLY A 100 18.51 -1.23 4.50
N LEU A 101 18.10 -1.13 5.78
CA LEU A 101 16.99 -0.25 6.19
C LEU A 101 17.31 1.23 5.94
N ALA A 102 18.53 1.68 6.24
CA ALA A 102 18.95 3.05 5.98
C ALA A 102 18.94 3.38 4.48
N VAL A 103 19.44 2.47 3.64
CA VAL A 103 19.39 2.61 2.17
C VAL A 103 17.95 2.61 1.66
N ALA A 104 17.10 1.73 2.17
CA ALA A 104 15.69 1.68 1.80
C ALA A 104 14.95 2.99 2.17
N ALA A 105 15.21 3.52 3.37
CA ALA A 105 14.66 4.80 3.80
C ALA A 105 15.17 5.96 2.92
N LEU A 106 16.46 5.98 2.58
CA LEU A 106 17.02 6.99 1.69
C LEU A 106 16.39 6.91 0.30
N LEU A 107 16.25 5.72 -0.29
CA LEU A 107 15.58 5.53 -1.58
C LEU A 107 14.10 5.94 -1.52
N HIS A 108 13.43 5.70 -0.40
CA HIS A 108 12.06 6.14 -0.19
C HIS A 108 11.96 7.67 -0.26
N VAL A 109 12.72 8.38 0.57
CA VAL A 109 12.67 9.83 0.66
C VAL A 109 13.22 10.51 -0.60
N ALA A 110 14.35 10.04 -1.12
CA ALA A 110 15.06 10.72 -2.21
C ALA A 110 14.48 10.43 -3.61
N ALA A 111 13.85 9.27 -3.81
CA ALA A 111 13.33 8.88 -5.13
C ALA A 111 11.82 8.65 -5.11
N THR A 112 11.32 7.89 -4.14
CA THR A 112 9.93 7.45 -4.16
C THR A 112 8.97 8.61 -3.89
N GLU A 113 9.28 9.48 -2.92
CA GLU A 113 8.47 10.67 -2.61
C GLU A 113 8.41 11.71 -3.75
N PRO A 114 9.54 12.15 -4.38
CA PRO A 114 9.47 13.07 -5.52
C PRO A 114 8.74 12.50 -6.72
N LEU A 115 8.95 11.22 -7.04
CA LEU A 115 8.24 10.55 -8.13
C LEU A 115 6.74 10.50 -7.86
N PHE A 116 6.36 10.19 -6.62
CA PHE A 116 4.96 10.22 -6.20
C PHE A 116 4.35 11.62 -6.35
N TYR A 117 5.04 12.64 -5.84
CA TYR A 117 4.55 14.02 -5.94
C TYR A 117 4.35 14.46 -7.39
N ALA A 118 5.33 14.17 -8.26
CA ALA A 118 5.25 14.50 -9.68
C ALA A 118 4.10 13.75 -10.38
N ALA A 119 3.95 12.45 -10.10
CA ALA A 119 2.85 11.65 -10.62
C ALA A 119 1.51 12.21 -10.17
N HIS A 120 1.29 12.36 -8.86
CA HIS A 120 0.06 12.90 -8.29
C HIS A 120 -0.29 14.26 -8.90
N ARG A 121 0.68 15.17 -9.01
CA ARG A 121 0.49 16.46 -9.70
C ARG A 121 0.05 16.29 -11.16
N GLY A 122 0.58 15.30 -11.87
CA GLY A 122 0.14 14.95 -13.22
C GLY A 122 -1.32 14.46 -13.27
N PHE A 123 -1.76 13.68 -12.28
CA PHE A 123 -3.15 13.20 -12.18
C PHE A 123 -4.17 14.31 -11.90
N HIS A 124 -3.72 15.45 -11.39
CA HIS A 124 -4.53 16.66 -11.28
C HIS A 124 -4.67 17.44 -12.61
N GLY A 125 -4.02 17.00 -13.69
CA GLY A 125 -4.28 17.54 -15.02
C GLY A 125 -5.67 17.14 -15.54
N ALA A 126 -6.36 18.05 -16.25
CA ALA A 126 -7.78 17.90 -16.62
C ALA A 126 -8.17 16.53 -17.20
N HIS A 127 -7.33 15.95 -18.08
CA HIS A 127 -7.60 14.65 -18.69
C HIS A 127 -7.50 13.47 -17.72
N LEU A 128 -6.38 13.40 -16.98
CA LEU A 128 -6.12 12.32 -16.04
C LEU A 128 -7.02 12.44 -14.81
N PHE A 129 -7.36 13.67 -14.42
CA PHE A 129 -8.28 13.93 -13.34
C PHE A 129 -9.64 13.33 -13.63
N ALA A 130 -10.27 13.74 -14.74
CA ALA A 130 -11.62 13.31 -15.08
C ALA A 130 -11.76 11.78 -15.25
N ARG A 131 -10.71 11.10 -15.74
CA ARG A 131 -10.76 9.67 -16.05
C ARG A 131 -10.29 8.76 -14.92
N TYR A 132 -9.34 9.22 -14.10
CA TYR A 132 -8.59 8.33 -13.19
C TYR A 132 -8.50 8.83 -11.76
N HIS A 133 -8.63 10.14 -11.52
CA HIS A 133 -8.45 10.74 -10.19
C HIS A 133 -9.74 11.30 -9.57
N ALA A 134 -10.76 11.63 -10.37
CA ALA A 134 -12.01 12.22 -9.91
C ALA A 134 -12.76 11.31 -8.93
N LEU A 135 -12.72 9.99 -9.12
CA LEU A 135 -13.35 9.02 -8.22
C LEU A 135 -12.76 9.11 -6.81
N HIS A 136 -11.42 9.21 -6.70
CA HIS A 136 -10.73 9.37 -5.42
C HIS A 136 -11.16 10.64 -4.68
N HIS A 137 -11.37 11.74 -5.40
CA HIS A 137 -11.88 13.01 -4.84
C HIS A 137 -13.40 13.03 -4.62
N SER A 138 -14.14 12.04 -5.13
CA SER A 138 -15.59 11.97 -4.96
C SER A 138 -16.02 11.45 -3.60
N ASN A 139 -15.10 10.84 -2.85
CA ASN A 139 -15.38 10.30 -1.51
C ASN A 139 -15.30 11.42 -0.49
N LYS A 140 -16.39 11.57 0.27
CA LYS A 140 -16.57 12.69 1.19
C LYS A 140 -15.84 12.47 2.52
N VAL A 141 -15.89 11.26 3.07
CA VAL A 141 -15.30 10.96 4.37
C VAL A 141 -13.94 10.30 4.15
N PRO A 142 -12.82 10.88 4.65
CA PRO A 142 -11.52 10.25 4.48
C PRO A 142 -11.43 8.95 5.30
N THR A 143 -11.23 7.83 4.61
CA THR A 143 -10.95 6.52 5.21
C THR A 143 -9.56 6.04 4.77
N PRO A 144 -8.98 5.05 5.48
CA PRO A 144 -7.76 4.38 5.02
C PRO A 144 -7.88 3.75 3.62
N PHE A 145 -9.12 3.49 3.15
CA PHE A 145 -9.40 2.90 1.84
C PHE A 145 -9.61 3.96 0.75
N THR A 146 -9.99 5.19 1.10
CA THR A 146 -10.14 6.30 0.15
C THR A 146 -8.84 6.56 -0.62
N GLY A 147 -7.70 6.51 0.07
CA GLY A 147 -6.36 6.67 -0.53
C GLY A 147 -5.95 5.54 -1.48
N THR A 148 -6.53 4.35 -1.33
CA THR A 148 -6.29 3.20 -2.22
C THR A 148 -7.28 3.12 -3.39
N CYS A 149 -8.33 3.95 -3.35
CA CYS A 149 -9.40 4.02 -4.35
C CYS A 149 -8.97 4.75 -5.64
N VAL A 150 -7.69 4.64 -6.01
CA VAL A 150 -7.15 5.20 -7.24
C VAL A 150 -6.94 4.05 -8.22
N THR A 151 -7.47 4.23 -9.44
CA THR A 151 -7.40 3.27 -10.55
C THR A 151 -6.01 2.61 -10.69
N LYS A 152 -6.02 1.35 -11.18
CA LYS A 152 -4.93 0.36 -11.36
C LYS A 152 -3.55 0.86 -11.82
N LEU A 153 -3.37 2.13 -12.17
CA LEU A 153 -2.12 2.76 -12.58
C LEU A 153 -1.42 3.53 -11.46
N LEU A 154 -2.09 3.91 -10.36
CA LEU A 154 -1.55 4.80 -9.32
C LEU A 154 -1.23 4.16 -7.97
N CYS A 155 -1.18 2.82 -7.86
CA CYS A 155 -0.99 2.14 -6.56
C CYS A 155 0.44 2.14 -6.00
N VAL A 156 1.18 3.24 -6.19
CA VAL A 156 2.50 3.45 -5.60
C VAL A 156 2.44 4.74 -4.79
N VAL A 157 2.37 4.59 -3.46
CA VAL A 157 2.74 5.56 -2.41
C VAL A 157 1.60 6.29 -1.71
N TRP A 158 1.76 6.38 -0.38
CA TRP A 158 0.79 6.68 0.64
C TRP A 158 0.36 8.15 0.75
N VAL A 159 -0.76 8.31 1.45
CA VAL A 159 -1.37 9.56 1.91
C VAL A 159 -0.56 10.16 3.07
N GLU A 160 0.12 11.27 2.78
CA GLU A 160 0.32 12.36 3.73
C GLU A 160 0.44 13.65 2.89
N LEU A 161 -0.24 14.72 3.30
CA LEU A 161 -0.42 16.02 2.61
C LEU A 161 -1.65 16.14 1.68
N ILE A 162 -2.85 15.96 2.23
CA ILE A 162 -4.01 16.73 1.77
C ILE A 162 -4.53 17.53 2.96
N ASP A 163 -3.83 18.64 3.27
CA ASP A 163 -4.43 19.80 3.97
C ASP A 163 -3.58 21.08 3.82
N ARG A 164 -3.05 21.35 2.61
CA ARG A 164 -2.52 22.68 2.23
C ARG A 164 -2.57 22.88 0.71
N SER A 165 -3.77 23.09 0.18
CA SER A 165 -3.98 23.78 -1.11
C SER A 165 -5.40 24.30 -1.18
#